data_AF-A0A080M4S8-F1
#
_entry.id   AF-A0A080M4S8-F1
#
_cell.length_a   1.000
_cell.length_b   1.000
_cell.length_c   1.000
_cell.angle_alpha   90.00
_cell.angle_beta   90.00
_cell.angle_gamma   90.00
#
_symmetry.space_group_name_H-M   'P 1'
#
loop_
_entity.id
_entity.type
_entity.pdbx_description
1 polymer ?
#
loop_
_entity_poly.entity_id
_entity_poly.type
_entity_poly.pdbx_seq_one_letter_code
_entity_poly.pdbx_strand_id
1 'polypeptide(L)'
;MNTREVDVAIIGAGTAGMSAYRAALAHTRSVVVIEGGPYGTTCARVGCMPSKLLIAAAEAAHAARHADAFGVAVDSLRIDGAAVMRRVRDERDRFVGFVTEAVEHWPPEHRLRGHARFVDSHTLQLGEHTRVKARRIVIATGSHPNVPTHWREAAGDRLIVNDDVFAWQSLPQSVAVLGSGVIALELAQALHRLGVRVCLYGRSARVGPLTDPILQAETRKVFAQELSMRLGASDLHLRRVGNEVAVRVGDEDAAAEQRYEWILAASGRPPNLQALDLPQSGLPLDARGVPLFDPGTGQVADSHVFIAGDATHEREILHEAADEGRIAGDNAGRFPDVRVRPRRAPLSVVFSDPQIMLAGQSHAQLLRSGVDFAVGEVSFEDQGRSRVMLKNRGALHLYAERSSGRLLGAEMLGPAAEHLGHLLAWSVQRGDSVQAMLDSPFYHPVIEEGLRTALRGLQRALRMGPPPVERCLDCGPGA
;
A
#
# COMPACT_ATOMS: atom_id res chain seq x y z
N MET A 1 -41.58 5.44 -4.67
CA MET A 1 -40.22 5.98 -4.51
C MET A 1 -40.12 6.60 -3.13
N ASN A 2 -39.27 6.08 -2.24
CA ASN A 2 -39.00 6.67 -0.93
C ASN A 2 -37.87 7.68 -1.08
N THR A 3 -38.13 8.95 -0.76
CA THR A 3 -37.13 10.02 -0.86
C THR A 3 -36.72 10.45 0.53
N ARG A 4 -35.41 10.44 0.78
CA ARG A 4 -34.81 10.91 2.02
C ARG A 4 -33.99 12.16 1.75
N GLU A 5 -34.21 13.20 2.54
CA GLU A 5 -33.40 14.42 2.51
C GLU A 5 -32.37 14.42 3.64
N VAL A 6 -31.13 14.76 3.33
CA VAL A 6 -30.02 14.83 4.30
C VAL A 6 -29.12 16.02 4.04
N ASP A 7 -28.40 16.49 5.05
CA ASP A 7 -27.36 17.50 4.85
C ASP A 7 -26.13 16.87 4.17
N VAL A 8 -25.67 15.70 4.63
CA VAL A 8 -24.48 15.03 4.09
C VAL A 8 -24.77 13.57 3.75
N ALA A 9 -24.52 13.18 2.50
CA ALA A 9 -24.48 11.78 2.09
C ALA A 9 -23.03 11.32 1.84
N ILE A 10 -22.66 10.17 2.39
CA ILE A 10 -21.32 9.58 2.22
C ILE A 10 -21.49 8.26 1.50
N ILE A 11 -20.83 8.08 0.37
CA ILE A 11 -20.90 6.86 -0.44
C ILE A 11 -19.70 5.99 -0.12
N GLY A 12 -19.92 4.91 0.63
CA GLY A 12 -18.91 3.96 1.10
C GLY A 12 -18.72 4.02 2.61
N ALA A 13 -18.66 2.85 3.25
CA ALA A 13 -18.36 2.66 4.67
C ALA A 13 -16.96 2.05 4.88
N GLY A 14 -16.04 2.27 3.94
CA GLY A 14 -14.61 1.99 4.11
C GLY A 14 -13.92 3.00 5.04
N THR A 15 -12.61 2.90 5.20
CA THR A 15 -11.83 3.77 6.11
C THR A 15 -12.05 5.26 5.89
N ALA A 16 -12.03 5.71 4.62
CA ALA A 16 -12.30 7.09 4.27
C ALA A 16 -13.73 7.50 4.62
N GLY A 17 -14.72 6.67 4.29
CA GLY A 17 -16.14 6.94 4.59
C GLY A 17 -16.44 6.98 6.08
N MET A 18 -15.88 6.06 6.87
CA MET A 18 -16.01 6.07 8.33
C MET A 18 -15.36 7.32 8.96
N SER A 19 -14.21 7.75 8.45
CA SER A 19 -13.53 8.97 8.91
C SER A 19 -14.31 10.22 8.51
N ALA A 20 -14.87 10.24 7.31
CA ALA A 20 -15.73 11.32 6.83
C ALA A 20 -17.01 11.42 7.65
N TYR A 21 -17.64 10.30 7.99
CA TYR A 21 -18.83 10.24 8.82
C TYR A 21 -18.58 10.86 10.20
N ARG A 22 -17.50 10.46 10.88
CA ARG A 22 -17.12 11.03 12.18
C ARG A 22 -16.84 12.53 12.09
N ALA A 23 -16.19 12.99 11.03
CA ALA A 23 -15.88 14.40 10.83
C ALA A 23 -17.14 15.24 10.52
N ALA A 24 -18.06 14.72 9.68
CA ALA A 24 -19.30 15.39 9.34
C ALA A 24 -20.25 15.53 10.54
N LEU A 25 -20.29 14.53 11.44
CA LEU A 25 -21.10 14.55 12.66
C LEU A 25 -20.75 15.69 13.64
N ALA A 26 -19.56 16.28 13.52
CA ALA A 26 -19.20 17.46 14.31
C ALA A 26 -19.99 18.72 13.89
N HIS A 27 -20.63 18.70 12.71
CA HIS A 27 -21.31 19.86 12.12
C HIS A 27 -22.81 19.66 11.93
N THR A 28 -23.26 18.43 11.68
CA THR A 28 -24.69 18.12 11.50
C THR A 28 -25.04 16.70 11.94
N ARG A 29 -26.26 16.51 12.43
CA ARG A 29 -26.84 15.18 12.69
C ARG A 29 -27.57 14.60 11.47
N SER A 30 -27.79 15.39 10.42
CA SER A 30 -28.49 14.95 9.20
C SER A 30 -27.51 14.30 8.22
N VAL A 31 -27.05 13.10 8.56
CA VAL A 31 -26.04 12.35 7.79
C VAL A 31 -26.57 10.98 7.39
N VAL A 32 -26.15 10.49 6.22
CA VAL A 32 -26.33 9.09 5.83
C VAL A 32 -25.06 8.54 5.20
N VAL A 33 -24.66 7.34 5.59
CA VAL A 33 -23.62 6.54 4.96
C VAL A 33 -24.28 5.44 4.14
N ILE A 34 -23.96 5.39 2.85
CA ILE A 34 -24.51 4.46 1.87
C ILE A 34 -23.46 3.38 1.59
N GLU A 35 -23.78 2.12 1.85
CA GLU A 35 -22.86 1.00 1.62
C GLU A 35 -23.56 -0.16 0.88
N GLY A 36 -23.00 -0.58 -0.24
CA GLY A 36 -23.53 -1.67 -1.06
C GLY A 36 -22.92 -3.03 -0.73
N GLY A 37 -21.62 -3.06 -0.42
CA GLY A 37 -20.86 -4.25 -0.05
C GLY A 37 -20.92 -4.59 1.45
N PRO A 38 -20.30 -5.68 1.91
CA PRO A 38 -20.27 -6.02 3.33
C PRO A 38 -19.48 -4.98 4.15
N TYR A 39 -19.86 -4.78 5.41
CA TYR A 39 -19.06 -4.00 6.36
C TYR A 39 -17.74 -4.72 6.67
N GLY A 40 -16.74 -3.97 7.20
CA GLY A 40 -15.44 -4.54 7.57
C GLY A 40 -14.22 -3.85 6.97
N THR A 41 -14.38 -2.85 6.10
CA THR A 41 -13.31 -2.24 5.27
C THR A 41 -12.55 -3.24 4.38
N THR A 42 -11.93 -2.76 3.31
CA THR A 42 -11.00 -3.57 2.50
C THR A 42 -9.81 -4.03 3.33
N CYS A 43 -9.24 -3.13 4.15
CA CYS A 43 -8.06 -3.39 4.96
C CYS A 43 -8.22 -4.56 5.92
N ALA A 44 -9.31 -4.61 6.69
CA ALA A 44 -9.51 -5.69 7.67
C ALA A 44 -9.96 -7.00 7.02
N ARG A 45 -10.79 -6.95 5.97
CA ARG A 45 -11.32 -8.18 5.34
C ARG A 45 -10.36 -8.85 4.38
N VAL A 46 -9.76 -8.08 3.48
CA VAL A 46 -9.18 -8.60 2.23
C VAL A 46 -7.87 -7.91 1.82
N GLY A 47 -7.31 -7.11 2.73
CA GLY A 47 -6.15 -6.27 2.47
C GLY A 47 -5.07 -6.46 3.52
N CYS A 48 -4.70 -5.35 4.17
CA CYS A 48 -3.51 -5.28 5.02
C CYS A 48 -3.56 -6.28 6.18
N MET A 49 -4.62 -6.32 6.99
CA MET A 49 -4.61 -7.13 8.21
C MET A 49 -4.38 -8.63 7.93
N PRO A 50 -5.14 -9.30 7.04
CA PRO A 50 -4.89 -10.70 6.74
C PRO A 50 -3.59 -10.95 5.98
N SER A 51 -3.10 -9.99 5.16
CA SER A 51 -1.79 -10.13 4.53
C SER A 51 -0.66 -10.13 5.56
N LYS A 52 -0.73 -9.25 6.57
CA LYS A 52 0.27 -9.16 7.64
C LYS A 52 0.24 -10.39 8.57
N LEU A 53 -0.94 -10.99 8.77
CA LEU A 53 -1.04 -12.28 9.47
C LEU A 53 -0.34 -13.42 8.74
N LEU A 54 -0.49 -13.48 7.40
CA LEU A 54 0.18 -14.47 6.56
C LEU A 54 1.70 -14.25 6.53
N ILE A 55 2.14 -12.99 6.40
CA ILE A 55 3.56 -12.60 6.44
C ILE A 55 4.18 -12.98 7.79
N ALA A 56 3.52 -12.72 8.91
CA ALA A 56 4.03 -13.09 10.23
C ALA A 56 4.24 -14.61 10.38
N ALA A 57 3.35 -15.44 9.82
CA ALA A 57 3.54 -16.88 9.78
C ALA A 57 4.73 -17.29 8.90
N ALA A 58 4.90 -16.61 7.77
CA ALA A 58 6.01 -16.81 6.85
C ALA A 58 7.36 -16.41 7.47
N GLU A 59 7.41 -15.31 8.21
CA GLU A 59 8.59 -14.86 8.96
C GLU A 59 8.99 -15.89 10.03
N ALA A 60 8.02 -16.44 10.79
CA ALA A 60 8.28 -17.49 11.76
C ALA A 60 8.87 -18.76 11.10
N ALA A 61 8.29 -19.20 9.97
CA ALA A 61 8.81 -20.34 9.23
C ALA A 61 10.22 -20.09 8.66
N HIS A 62 10.46 -18.88 8.14
CA HIS A 62 11.76 -18.49 7.60
C HIS A 62 12.82 -18.40 8.70
N ALA A 63 12.50 -17.82 9.87
CA ALA A 63 13.40 -17.76 11.01
C ALA A 63 13.79 -19.15 11.51
N ALA A 64 12.82 -20.07 11.65
CA ALA A 64 13.09 -21.45 12.04
C ALA A 64 13.99 -22.18 11.02
N ARG A 65 13.82 -21.90 9.72
CA ARG A 65 14.60 -22.52 8.64
C ARG A 65 16.06 -22.09 8.60
N HIS A 66 16.37 -20.88 9.07
CA HIS A 66 17.72 -20.29 9.03
C HIS A 66 18.33 -20.12 10.43
N ALA A 67 17.78 -20.81 11.43
CA ALA A 67 18.23 -20.73 12.82
C ALA A 67 19.63 -21.34 13.03
N ASP A 68 20.06 -22.24 12.13
CA ASP A 68 21.36 -22.92 12.13
C ASP A 68 22.53 -21.93 12.03
N ALA A 69 22.34 -20.83 11.30
CA ALA A 69 23.33 -19.76 11.21
C ALA A 69 23.62 -19.07 12.57
N PHE A 70 22.74 -19.24 13.54
CA PHE A 70 22.91 -18.81 14.93
C PHE A 70 23.32 -19.94 15.88
N GLY A 71 23.65 -21.13 15.35
CA GLY A 71 23.97 -22.32 16.14
C GLY A 71 22.75 -22.98 16.79
N VAL A 72 21.53 -22.65 16.34
CA VAL A 72 20.29 -23.25 16.84
C VAL A 72 19.83 -24.32 15.85
N ALA A 73 19.94 -25.58 16.23
CA ALA A 73 19.50 -26.71 15.41
C ALA A 73 17.97 -26.92 15.50
N VAL A 74 17.33 -27.09 14.34
CA VAL A 74 15.91 -27.44 14.22
C VAL A 74 15.80 -28.74 13.42
N ASP A 75 15.58 -29.86 14.10
CA ASP A 75 15.62 -31.20 13.49
C ASP A 75 14.55 -31.43 12.41
N SER A 76 13.38 -30.82 12.56
CA SER A 76 12.33 -30.85 11.54
C SER A 76 11.44 -29.61 11.59
N LEU A 77 11.14 -29.06 10.40
CA LEU A 77 10.19 -27.96 10.23
C LEU A 77 8.99 -28.46 9.43
N ARG A 78 7.82 -28.50 10.06
CA ARG A 78 6.55 -28.84 9.41
C ARG A 78 5.62 -27.64 9.39
N ILE A 79 5.16 -27.27 8.20
CA ILE A 79 4.18 -26.20 8.01
C ILE A 79 2.81 -26.85 7.79
N ASP A 80 1.92 -26.70 8.77
CA ASP A 80 0.51 -27.08 8.62
C ASP A 80 -0.24 -25.93 7.94
N GLY A 81 -0.41 -26.03 6.63
CA GLY A 81 -1.09 -25.00 5.84
C GLY A 81 -2.53 -24.75 6.26
N ALA A 82 -3.22 -25.75 6.81
CA ALA A 82 -4.57 -25.58 7.33
C ALA A 82 -4.55 -24.81 8.65
N ALA A 83 -3.58 -25.05 9.53
CA ALA A 83 -3.39 -24.26 10.76
C ALA A 83 -3.02 -22.81 10.47
N VAL A 84 -2.12 -22.57 9.52
CA VAL A 84 -1.75 -21.21 9.08
C VAL A 84 -2.99 -20.46 8.61
N MET A 85 -3.75 -21.05 7.67
CA MET A 85 -4.91 -20.36 7.12
C MET A 85 -6.06 -20.25 8.13
N ARG A 86 -6.24 -21.19 9.08
CA ARG A 86 -7.18 -21.03 10.20
C ARG A 86 -6.86 -19.78 11.01
N ARG A 87 -5.61 -19.62 11.45
CA ARG A 87 -5.18 -18.42 12.20
C ARG A 87 -5.44 -17.13 11.41
N VAL A 88 -5.12 -17.11 10.11
CA VAL A 88 -5.39 -15.94 9.25
C VAL A 88 -6.88 -15.60 9.24
N ARG A 89 -7.75 -16.60 9.07
CA ARG A 89 -9.21 -16.40 9.04
C ARG A 89 -9.76 -15.95 10.39
N ASP A 90 -9.37 -16.61 11.49
CA ASP A 90 -9.90 -16.30 12.82
C ASP A 90 -9.56 -14.86 13.25
N GLU A 91 -8.30 -14.44 13.07
CA GLU A 91 -7.89 -13.08 13.43
C GLU A 91 -8.45 -12.04 12.45
N ARG A 92 -8.54 -12.36 11.14
CA ARG A 92 -9.25 -11.51 10.17
C ARG A 92 -10.69 -11.29 10.62
N ASP A 93 -11.42 -12.35 10.92
CA ASP A 93 -12.84 -12.27 11.30
C ASP A 93 -13.02 -11.48 12.59
N ARG A 94 -12.07 -11.59 13.53
CA ARG A 94 -12.00 -10.73 14.71
C ARG A 94 -11.82 -9.24 14.36
N PHE A 95 -10.89 -8.88 13.48
CA PHE A 95 -10.69 -7.49 13.04
C PHE A 95 -11.92 -6.94 12.30
N VAL A 96 -12.55 -7.77 11.48
CA VAL A 96 -13.79 -7.44 10.77
C VAL A 96 -14.92 -7.21 11.75
N GLY A 97 -15.03 -8.04 12.80
CA GLY A 97 -15.99 -7.88 13.88
C GLY A 97 -15.96 -6.49 14.50
N PHE A 98 -14.78 -5.98 14.88
CA PHE A 98 -14.65 -4.63 15.44
C PHE A 98 -15.15 -3.52 14.51
N VAL A 99 -14.91 -3.64 13.20
CA VAL A 99 -15.38 -2.65 12.22
C VAL A 99 -16.88 -2.76 12.03
N THR A 100 -17.40 -3.97 11.88
CA THR A 100 -18.83 -4.23 11.71
C THR A 100 -19.62 -3.73 12.91
N GLU A 101 -19.19 -4.08 14.13
CA GLU A 101 -19.76 -3.56 15.37
C GLU A 101 -19.73 -2.02 15.38
N ALA A 102 -18.60 -1.40 15.04
CA ALA A 102 -18.51 0.07 15.02
C ALA A 102 -19.52 0.72 14.08
N VAL A 103 -19.79 0.13 12.91
CA VAL A 103 -20.83 0.60 11.99
C VAL A 103 -22.23 0.30 12.55
N GLU A 104 -22.43 -0.89 13.12
CA GLU A 104 -23.73 -1.31 13.64
C GLU A 104 -24.22 -0.50 14.84
N HIS A 105 -23.30 0.06 15.62
CA HIS A 105 -23.60 1.00 16.71
C HIS A 105 -24.00 2.40 16.22
N TRP A 106 -23.90 2.71 14.92
CA TRP A 106 -24.42 3.97 14.41
C TRP A 106 -25.96 3.99 14.48
N PRO A 107 -26.57 5.17 14.68
CA PRO A 107 -28.02 5.33 14.57
C PRO A 107 -28.54 4.68 13.28
N PRO A 108 -29.62 3.87 13.32
CA PRO A 108 -30.14 3.19 12.13
C PRO A 108 -30.39 4.13 10.96
N GLU A 109 -30.87 5.35 11.26
CA GLU A 109 -31.03 6.40 10.27
C GLU A 109 -29.71 6.79 9.62
N HIS A 110 -28.55 6.73 10.27
CA HIS A 110 -27.28 7.09 9.61
C HIS A 110 -26.80 6.02 8.61
N ARG A 111 -27.46 4.87 8.53
CA ARG A 111 -27.05 3.76 7.67
C ARG A 111 -28.05 3.52 6.56
N LEU A 112 -27.55 3.37 5.34
CA LEU A 112 -28.35 2.97 4.21
C LEU A 112 -27.61 1.90 3.40
N ARG A 113 -28.29 0.78 3.14
CA ARG A 113 -27.74 -0.32 2.32
C ARG A 113 -28.14 -0.12 0.87
N GLY A 114 -27.18 -0.22 -0.04
CA GLY A 114 -27.42 -0.19 -1.48
C GLY A 114 -26.30 0.47 -2.27
N HIS A 115 -26.38 0.31 -3.60
CA HIS A 115 -25.48 0.97 -4.54
C HIS A 115 -26.06 2.30 -4.99
N ALA A 116 -25.35 3.39 -4.74
CA ALA A 116 -25.77 4.72 -5.13
C ALA A 116 -25.28 5.04 -6.56
N ARG A 117 -26.14 5.71 -7.34
CA ARG A 117 -25.76 6.42 -8.57
C ARG A 117 -26.33 7.83 -8.56
N PHE A 118 -25.63 8.78 -9.16
CA PHE A 118 -26.16 10.13 -9.39
C PHE A 118 -27.30 10.07 -10.41
N VAL A 119 -28.36 10.83 -10.15
CA VAL A 119 -29.42 11.11 -11.15
C VAL A 119 -29.56 12.60 -11.45
N ASP A 120 -28.95 13.43 -10.61
CA ASP A 120 -28.67 14.84 -10.80
C ASP A 120 -27.53 15.23 -9.83
N SER A 121 -27.18 16.52 -9.74
CA SER A 121 -26.07 17.00 -8.89
C SER A 121 -26.27 16.80 -7.37
N HIS A 122 -27.50 16.62 -6.89
CA HIS A 122 -27.83 16.50 -5.46
C HIS A 122 -28.53 15.18 -5.09
N THR A 123 -28.98 14.41 -6.07
CA THR A 123 -29.82 13.23 -5.83
C THR A 123 -29.06 11.96 -6.19
N LEU A 124 -28.97 11.06 -5.21
CA LEU A 124 -28.48 9.71 -5.36
C LEU A 124 -29.66 8.75 -5.42
N GLN A 125 -29.67 7.84 -6.40
CA GLN A 125 -30.66 6.76 -6.49
C GLN A 125 -30.02 5.43 -6.05
N LEU A 126 -30.72 4.70 -5.20
CA LEU A 126 -30.35 3.36 -4.74
C LEU A 126 -31.44 2.38 -5.19
N GLY A 127 -31.09 1.50 -6.13
CA GLY A 127 -32.05 0.60 -6.76
C GLY A 127 -33.21 1.34 -7.44
N GLU A 128 -34.41 0.76 -7.38
CA GLU A 128 -35.61 1.34 -7.99
C GLU A 128 -36.51 2.09 -6.99
N HIS A 129 -36.24 1.92 -5.69
CA HIS A 129 -37.20 2.29 -4.65
C HIS A 129 -36.74 3.44 -3.75
N THR A 130 -35.45 3.79 -3.71
CA THR A 130 -34.91 4.80 -2.78
C THR A 130 -34.16 5.92 -3.50
N ARG A 131 -34.42 7.15 -3.10
CA ARG A 131 -33.64 8.34 -3.46
C ARG A 131 -33.13 9.04 -2.20
N VAL A 132 -31.90 9.54 -2.26
CA VAL A 132 -31.29 10.39 -1.24
C VAL A 132 -30.98 11.73 -1.88
N LYS A 133 -31.67 12.78 -1.45
CA LYS A 133 -31.37 14.17 -1.84
C LYS A 133 -30.46 14.77 -0.77
N ALA A 134 -29.22 15.06 -1.14
CA ALA A 134 -28.17 15.49 -0.22
C ALA A 134 -27.70 16.91 -0.55
N ARG A 135 -27.54 17.74 0.48
CA ARG A 135 -26.96 19.09 0.29
C ARG A 135 -25.47 19.02 -0.04
N ARG A 136 -24.75 18.06 0.52
CA ARG A 136 -23.33 17.77 0.25
C ARG A 136 -23.11 16.26 0.12
N ILE A 137 -22.15 15.87 -0.71
CA ILE A 137 -21.85 14.46 -0.98
C ILE A 137 -20.36 14.19 -0.79
N VAL A 138 -20.01 13.09 -0.13
CA VAL A 138 -18.63 12.58 -0.04
C VAL A 138 -18.54 11.25 -0.79
N ILE A 139 -17.72 11.18 -1.82
CA ILE A 139 -17.40 9.96 -2.58
C ILE A 139 -16.23 9.25 -1.89
N ALA A 140 -16.49 8.10 -1.27
CA ALA A 140 -15.49 7.30 -0.54
C ALA A 140 -15.61 5.81 -0.92
N THR A 141 -15.80 5.54 -2.21
CA THR A 141 -16.17 4.21 -2.74
C THR A 141 -15.01 3.21 -2.80
N GLY A 142 -13.77 3.65 -2.53
CA GLY A 142 -12.60 2.80 -2.51
C GLY A 142 -12.19 2.29 -3.90
N SER A 143 -11.53 1.13 -3.93
CA SER A 143 -10.99 0.47 -5.14
C SER A 143 -11.33 -1.02 -5.19
N HIS A 144 -11.15 -1.66 -6.34
CA HIS A 144 -11.32 -3.11 -6.51
C HIS A 144 -10.15 -3.72 -7.31
N PRO A 145 -9.81 -5.01 -7.13
CA PRO A 145 -8.82 -5.69 -7.96
C PRO A 145 -9.22 -5.68 -9.44
N ASN A 146 -8.31 -5.27 -10.33
CA ASN A 146 -8.52 -5.36 -11.77
C ASN A 146 -7.82 -6.59 -12.36
N VAL A 147 -8.55 -7.35 -13.17
CA VAL A 147 -8.04 -8.51 -13.90
C VAL A 147 -8.55 -8.45 -15.34
N PRO A 148 -7.67 -8.57 -16.35
CA PRO A 148 -8.09 -8.64 -17.74
C PRO A 148 -9.08 -9.79 -18.00
N THR A 149 -10.14 -9.52 -18.77
CA THR A 149 -11.20 -10.51 -19.07
C THR A 149 -10.63 -11.79 -19.70
N HIS A 150 -9.71 -11.66 -20.67
CA HIS A 150 -9.10 -12.81 -21.33
C HIS A 150 -8.31 -13.72 -20.37
N TRP A 151 -7.74 -13.18 -19.27
CA TRP A 151 -7.12 -14.03 -18.24
C TRP A 151 -8.15 -14.82 -17.45
N ARG A 152 -9.29 -14.21 -17.12
CA ARG A 152 -10.39 -14.91 -16.44
C ARG A 152 -10.97 -16.02 -17.31
N GLU A 153 -11.17 -15.76 -18.59
CA GLU A 153 -11.66 -16.75 -19.55
C GLU A 153 -10.67 -17.93 -19.69
N ALA A 154 -9.37 -17.64 -19.77
CA ALA A 154 -8.34 -18.64 -19.98
C ALA A 154 -8.06 -19.53 -18.75
N ALA A 155 -8.11 -18.97 -17.54
CA ALA A 155 -7.78 -19.66 -16.29
C ALA A 155 -9.03 -20.15 -15.52
N GLY A 156 -10.20 -19.59 -15.79
CA GLY A 156 -11.45 -19.95 -15.13
C GLY A 156 -11.44 -19.67 -13.63
N ASP A 157 -11.99 -20.61 -12.86
CA ASP A 157 -12.08 -20.58 -11.40
C ASP A 157 -10.73 -20.67 -10.67
N ARG A 158 -9.63 -20.97 -11.38
CA ARG A 158 -8.27 -21.03 -10.83
C ARG A 158 -7.55 -19.69 -10.84
N LEU A 159 -8.16 -18.66 -11.41
CA LEU A 159 -7.68 -17.29 -11.25
C LEU A 159 -8.41 -16.62 -10.09
N ILE A 160 -7.63 -16.26 -9.10
CA ILE A 160 -8.08 -15.49 -7.94
C ILE A 160 -7.40 -14.12 -7.90
N VAL A 161 -7.93 -13.24 -7.06
CA VAL A 161 -7.31 -11.97 -6.71
C VAL A 161 -6.87 -11.99 -5.24
N ASN A 162 -6.17 -10.94 -4.80
CA ASN A 162 -5.72 -10.85 -3.41
C ASN A 162 -6.88 -10.99 -2.40
N ASP A 163 -8.08 -10.59 -2.79
CA ASP A 163 -9.25 -10.63 -1.92
C ASP A 163 -9.67 -12.06 -1.56
N ASP A 164 -9.35 -13.05 -2.41
CA ASP A 164 -9.76 -14.45 -2.22
C ASP A 164 -8.74 -15.27 -1.43
N VAL A 165 -7.46 -14.87 -1.43
CA VAL A 165 -6.32 -15.59 -0.80
C VAL A 165 -6.63 -15.95 0.64
N PHE A 166 -7.25 -15.02 1.36
CA PHE A 166 -7.50 -15.16 2.79
C PHE A 166 -8.71 -16.05 3.11
N ALA A 167 -9.44 -16.52 2.10
CA ALA A 167 -10.54 -17.47 2.25
C ALA A 167 -10.10 -18.94 2.06
N TRP A 168 -8.88 -19.21 1.61
CA TRP A 168 -8.37 -20.57 1.47
C TRP A 168 -8.45 -21.35 2.78
N GLN A 169 -8.78 -22.64 2.69
CA GLN A 169 -8.86 -23.54 3.84
C GLN A 169 -7.50 -24.07 4.29
N SER A 170 -6.58 -24.25 3.34
CA SER A 170 -5.18 -24.62 3.52
C SER A 170 -4.33 -23.92 2.47
N LEU A 171 -3.03 -23.80 2.71
CA LEU A 171 -2.07 -23.35 1.71
C LEU A 171 -2.10 -24.28 0.48
N PRO A 172 -2.09 -23.73 -0.75
CA PRO A 172 -2.03 -24.53 -1.98
C PRO A 172 -0.63 -25.10 -2.21
N GLN A 173 -0.50 -26.02 -3.16
CA GLN A 173 0.81 -26.57 -3.54
C GLN A 173 1.63 -25.58 -4.38
N SER A 174 0.97 -24.78 -5.22
CA SER A 174 1.65 -23.85 -6.12
C SER A 174 0.79 -22.66 -6.56
N VAL A 175 1.42 -21.50 -6.71
CA VAL A 175 0.76 -20.25 -7.12
C VAL A 175 1.64 -19.46 -8.09
N ALA A 176 1.11 -19.09 -9.25
CA ALA A 176 1.73 -18.05 -10.07
C ALA A 176 1.16 -16.69 -9.67
N VAL A 177 2.01 -15.73 -9.31
CA VAL A 177 1.61 -14.39 -8.92
C VAL A 177 1.82 -13.44 -10.09
N LEU A 178 0.74 -12.86 -10.61
CA LEU A 178 0.79 -11.94 -11.75
C LEU A 178 0.80 -10.50 -11.24
N GLY A 179 1.92 -9.81 -11.45
CA GLY A 179 2.20 -8.48 -10.92
C GLY A 179 3.54 -8.44 -10.19
N SER A 180 4.11 -7.24 -10.07
CA SER A 180 5.37 -7.00 -9.34
C SER A 180 5.28 -5.82 -8.36
N GLY A 181 4.05 -5.36 -8.06
CA GLY A 181 3.79 -4.32 -7.07
C GLY A 181 3.79 -4.84 -5.63
N VAL A 182 3.44 -3.95 -4.69
CA VAL A 182 3.44 -4.20 -3.24
C VAL A 182 2.72 -5.51 -2.87
N ILE A 183 1.45 -5.66 -3.29
CA ILE A 183 0.62 -6.82 -2.95
C ILE A 183 1.24 -8.12 -3.51
N ALA A 184 1.72 -8.08 -4.75
CA ALA A 184 2.30 -9.23 -5.41
C ALA A 184 3.57 -9.70 -4.68
N LEU A 185 4.46 -8.78 -4.33
CA LEU A 185 5.72 -9.09 -3.66
C LEU A 185 5.49 -9.65 -2.24
N GLU A 186 4.64 -9.00 -1.44
CA GLU A 186 4.29 -9.44 -0.08
C GLU A 186 3.74 -10.87 -0.09
N LEU A 187 2.73 -11.13 -0.93
CA LEU A 187 2.08 -12.44 -0.98
C LEU A 187 2.97 -13.52 -1.59
N ALA A 188 3.75 -13.19 -2.63
CA ALA A 188 4.67 -14.15 -3.24
C ALA A 188 5.73 -14.62 -2.24
N GLN A 189 6.35 -13.70 -1.50
CA GLN A 189 7.36 -14.06 -0.49
C GLN A 189 6.75 -14.84 0.66
N ALA A 190 5.60 -14.40 1.18
CA ALA A 190 4.95 -15.07 2.29
C ALA A 190 4.60 -16.53 1.92
N LEU A 191 3.99 -16.74 0.76
CA LEU A 191 3.63 -18.08 0.27
C LEU A 191 4.87 -18.95 0.03
N HIS A 192 5.92 -18.39 -0.59
CA HIS A 192 7.19 -19.10 -0.81
C HIS A 192 7.81 -19.60 0.50
N ARG A 193 7.95 -18.72 1.50
CA ARG A 193 8.50 -19.05 2.82
C ARG A 193 7.66 -20.06 3.58
N LEU A 194 6.35 -20.08 3.32
CA LEU A 194 5.40 -21.07 3.83
C LEU A 194 5.42 -22.41 3.06
N GLY A 195 6.31 -22.60 2.10
CA GLY A 195 6.52 -23.85 1.38
C GLY A 195 5.67 -24.02 0.12
N VAL A 196 4.95 -22.98 -0.31
CA VAL A 196 4.20 -22.99 -1.59
C VAL A 196 5.19 -22.77 -2.73
N ARG A 197 5.08 -23.53 -3.82
CA ARG A 197 5.87 -23.27 -5.03
C ARG A 197 5.33 -22.02 -5.73
N VAL A 198 6.11 -20.93 -5.71
CA VAL A 198 5.70 -19.62 -6.25
C VAL A 198 6.60 -19.19 -7.40
N CYS A 199 6.01 -18.54 -8.40
CA CYS A 199 6.73 -17.72 -9.36
C CYS A 199 6.00 -16.39 -9.55
N LEU A 200 6.74 -15.29 -9.50
CA LEU A 200 6.23 -13.93 -9.70
C LEU A 200 6.46 -13.48 -11.15
N TYR A 201 5.40 -13.08 -11.83
CA TYR A 201 5.43 -12.63 -13.22
C TYR A 201 5.18 -11.12 -13.28
N GLY A 202 6.21 -10.36 -13.61
CA GLY A 202 6.15 -8.91 -13.73
C GLY A 202 6.14 -8.47 -15.18
N ARG A 203 5.15 -7.66 -15.60
CA ARG A 203 5.10 -7.05 -16.95
C ARG A 203 6.34 -6.18 -17.24
N SER A 204 6.90 -5.56 -16.22
CA SER A 204 8.11 -4.73 -16.31
C SER A 204 9.26 -5.35 -15.52
N ALA A 205 10.46 -4.80 -15.68
CA ALA A 205 11.62 -5.15 -14.85
C ALA A 205 11.58 -4.56 -13.43
N ARG A 206 10.56 -3.77 -13.06
CA ARG A 206 10.48 -3.18 -11.72
C ARG A 206 9.87 -4.15 -10.72
N VAL A 207 10.39 -4.12 -9.49
CA VAL A 207 9.88 -4.87 -8.35
C VAL A 207 9.62 -3.88 -7.21
N GLY A 208 8.42 -3.93 -6.65
CA GLY A 208 8.01 -3.01 -5.59
C GLY A 208 7.89 -1.54 -6.03
N PRO A 209 7.69 -0.63 -5.07
CA PRO A 209 7.35 0.77 -5.32
C PRO A 209 8.54 1.73 -5.50
N LEU A 210 9.78 1.28 -5.29
CA LEU A 210 10.96 2.15 -5.39
C LEU A 210 11.09 2.76 -6.79
N THR A 211 11.53 4.00 -6.87
CA THR A 211 11.69 4.76 -8.12
C THR A 211 13.14 5.13 -8.41
N ASP A 212 14.03 5.01 -7.42
CA ASP A 212 15.47 5.10 -7.61
C ASP A 212 16.01 3.90 -8.42
N PRO A 213 16.67 4.13 -9.57
CA PRO A 213 17.20 3.05 -10.40
C PRO A 213 18.21 2.15 -9.70
N ILE A 214 19.02 2.69 -8.78
CA ILE A 214 20.03 1.93 -8.04
C ILE A 214 19.33 0.98 -7.06
N LEU A 215 18.39 1.50 -6.28
CA LEU A 215 17.61 0.67 -5.35
C LEU A 215 16.70 -0.33 -6.07
N GLN A 216 16.16 0.00 -7.24
CA GLN A 216 15.41 -0.94 -8.07
C GLN A 216 16.29 -2.10 -8.57
N ALA A 217 17.55 -1.84 -8.92
CA ALA A 217 18.49 -2.89 -9.29
C ALA A 217 18.84 -3.80 -8.11
N GLU A 218 19.09 -3.22 -6.94
CA GLU A 218 19.36 -3.98 -5.72
C GLU A 218 18.14 -4.81 -5.29
N THR A 219 16.93 -4.26 -5.40
CA THR A 219 15.68 -4.98 -5.14
C THR A 219 15.55 -6.23 -6.00
N ARG A 220 15.79 -6.13 -7.31
CA ARG A 220 15.77 -7.31 -8.19
C ARG A 220 16.79 -8.36 -7.76
N LYS A 221 18.03 -7.93 -7.49
CA LYS A 221 19.14 -8.82 -7.11
C LYS A 221 18.82 -9.56 -5.80
N VAL A 222 18.36 -8.85 -4.78
CA VAL A 222 18.06 -9.42 -3.45
C VAL A 222 16.91 -10.42 -3.53
N PHE A 223 15.78 -10.06 -4.15
CA PHE A 223 14.64 -10.98 -4.21
C PHE A 223 14.88 -12.17 -5.12
N ALA A 224 15.71 -12.06 -6.17
CA ALA A 224 16.03 -13.18 -7.05
C ALA A 224 16.84 -14.30 -6.37
N GLN A 225 17.44 -14.03 -5.20
CA GLN A 225 18.13 -15.05 -4.40
C GLN A 225 17.17 -16.01 -3.70
N GLU A 226 15.90 -15.63 -3.53
CA GLU A 226 14.90 -16.40 -2.79
C GLU A 226 13.68 -16.75 -3.67
N LEU A 227 13.18 -15.77 -4.42
CA LEU A 227 11.96 -15.89 -5.21
C LEU A 227 12.26 -16.12 -6.69
N SER A 228 11.59 -17.12 -7.27
CA SER A 228 11.52 -17.27 -8.71
C SER A 228 10.73 -16.11 -9.31
N MET A 229 11.36 -15.35 -10.20
CA MET A 229 10.75 -14.19 -10.85
C MET A 229 10.97 -14.22 -12.36
N ARG A 230 9.90 -13.97 -13.12
CA ARG A 230 9.90 -13.75 -14.56
C ARG A 230 9.48 -12.31 -14.82
N LEU A 231 10.47 -11.42 -14.86
CA LEU A 231 10.27 -9.98 -15.07
C LEU A 231 10.36 -9.64 -16.56
N GLY A 232 9.72 -8.53 -16.97
CA GLY A 232 9.61 -8.17 -18.38
C GLY A 232 8.69 -9.11 -19.18
N ALA A 233 7.88 -9.93 -18.50
CA ALA A 233 6.94 -10.87 -19.10
C ALA A 233 5.65 -10.12 -19.51
N SER A 234 5.71 -9.33 -20.57
CA SER A 234 4.56 -8.53 -21.03
C SER A 234 3.51 -9.32 -21.80
N ASP A 235 3.89 -10.47 -22.38
CA ASP A 235 3.01 -11.34 -23.14
C ASP A 235 2.82 -12.66 -22.37
N LEU A 236 1.80 -12.72 -21.51
CA LEU A 236 1.50 -13.90 -20.69
C LEU A 236 0.35 -14.69 -21.27
N HIS A 237 0.64 -15.94 -21.63
CA HIS A 237 -0.35 -16.90 -22.11
C HIS A 237 -0.77 -17.81 -20.97
N LEU A 238 -2.06 -17.76 -20.62
CA LEU A 238 -2.68 -18.63 -19.63
C LEU A 238 -3.50 -19.70 -20.34
N ARG A 239 -3.49 -20.92 -19.81
CA ARG A 239 -4.34 -22.00 -20.32
C ARG A 239 -4.72 -22.96 -19.21
N ARG A 240 -6.01 -23.22 -19.02
CA ARG A 240 -6.47 -24.21 -18.06
C ARG A 240 -6.08 -25.63 -18.47
N VAL A 241 -5.54 -26.40 -17.53
CA VAL A 241 -5.14 -27.81 -17.69
C VAL A 241 -5.65 -28.60 -16.49
N GLY A 242 -6.87 -29.15 -16.62
CA GLY A 242 -7.53 -29.83 -15.51
C GLY A 242 -7.75 -28.91 -14.30
N ASN A 243 -7.10 -29.22 -13.19
CA ASN A 243 -7.15 -28.45 -11.94
C ASN A 243 -6.01 -27.45 -11.78
N GLU A 244 -5.18 -27.29 -12.81
CA GLU A 244 -4.07 -26.35 -12.83
C GLU A 244 -4.24 -25.33 -13.96
N VAL A 245 -3.40 -24.31 -13.96
CA VAL A 245 -3.25 -23.35 -15.04
C VAL A 245 -1.80 -23.37 -15.49
N ALA A 246 -1.63 -23.59 -16.78
CA ALA A 246 -0.37 -23.42 -17.48
C ALA A 246 -0.10 -21.94 -17.75
N VAL A 247 1.14 -21.51 -17.47
CA VAL A 247 1.64 -20.15 -17.70
C VAL A 247 2.85 -20.23 -18.62
N ARG A 248 2.84 -19.43 -19.69
CA ARG A 248 3.93 -19.31 -20.66
C ARG A 248 4.18 -17.84 -21.01
N VAL A 249 5.44 -17.46 -21.22
CA VAL A 249 5.81 -16.08 -21.58
C VAL A 249 6.14 -16.02 -23.08
N GLY A 250 5.49 -15.13 -23.82
CA GLY A 250 5.76 -14.91 -25.25
C GLY A 250 5.68 -16.18 -26.09
N ASP A 251 6.61 -16.31 -27.03
CA ASP A 251 6.82 -17.49 -27.87
C ASP A 251 7.84 -18.47 -27.26
N GLU A 252 8.04 -18.45 -25.94
CA GLU A 252 8.84 -19.49 -25.29
C GLU A 252 8.31 -20.88 -25.70
N ASP A 253 9.23 -21.84 -25.86
CA ASP A 253 8.91 -23.23 -26.19
C ASP A 253 7.85 -23.78 -25.24
N ALA A 254 6.98 -24.68 -25.73
CA ALA A 254 5.99 -25.35 -24.89
C ALA A 254 6.61 -26.09 -23.70
N ALA A 255 7.90 -26.47 -23.80
CA ALA A 255 8.67 -27.07 -22.71
C ALA A 255 8.98 -26.10 -21.55
N ALA A 256 8.91 -24.78 -21.77
CA ALA A 256 9.09 -23.77 -20.74
C ALA A 256 7.80 -23.48 -19.94
N GLU A 257 6.66 -24.04 -20.36
CA GLU A 257 5.37 -23.91 -19.68
C GLU A 257 5.45 -24.40 -18.24
N GLN A 258 5.04 -23.55 -17.30
CA GLN A 258 4.96 -23.88 -15.88
C GLN A 258 3.50 -24.02 -15.46
N ARG A 259 3.19 -25.06 -14.68
CA ARG A 259 1.83 -25.30 -14.17
C ARG A 259 1.70 -24.88 -12.72
N TYR A 260 0.55 -24.34 -12.37
CA TYR A 260 0.23 -23.89 -11.01
C TYR A 260 -1.20 -24.26 -10.65
N GLU A 261 -1.43 -24.56 -9.37
CA GLU A 261 -2.79 -24.82 -8.85
C GLU A 261 -3.65 -23.55 -8.91
N TRP A 262 -3.04 -22.40 -8.61
CA TRP A 262 -3.70 -21.10 -8.64
C TRP A 262 -2.91 -20.04 -9.40
N ILE A 263 -3.63 -19.15 -10.05
CA ILE A 263 -3.12 -17.87 -10.53
C ILE A 263 -3.63 -16.80 -9.57
N LEU A 264 -2.72 -16.03 -8.97
CA LEU A 264 -3.03 -14.86 -8.16
C LEU A 264 -2.77 -13.60 -8.98
N ALA A 265 -3.85 -12.95 -9.44
CA ALA A 265 -3.76 -11.68 -10.14
C ALA A 265 -3.69 -10.50 -9.16
N ALA A 266 -2.58 -9.77 -9.21
CA ALA A 266 -2.30 -8.58 -8.40
C ALA A 266 -1.88 -7.40 -9.31
N SER A 267 -2.67 -7.17 -10.37
CA SER A 267 -2.35 -6.25 -11.48
C SER A 267 -2.77 -4.79 -11.27
N GLY A 268 -3.19 -4.41 -10.05
CA GLY A 268 -3.60 -3.05 -9.71
C GLY A 268 -5.06 -2.95 -9.26
N ARG A 269 -5.44 -1.77 -8.76
CA ARG A 269 -6.74 -1.53 -8.12
C ARG A 269 -7.38 -0.19 -8.56
N PRO A 270 -8.09 -0.12 -9.68
CA PRO A 270 -8.76 1.11 -10.11
C PRO A 270 -9.87 1.55 -9.11
N PRO A 271 -10.21 2.85 -9.10
CA PRO A 271 -11.22 3.40 -8.20
C PRO A 271 -12.65 2.95 -8.58
N ASN A 272 -13.52 2.81 -7.58
CA ASN A 272 -14.90 2.37 -7.73
C ASN A 272 -15.83 3.54 -8.12
N LEU A 273 -15.67 4.06 -9.34
CA LEU A 273 -16.43 5.23 -9.82
C LEU A 273 -17.46 4.93 -10.90
N GLN A 274 -17.26 3.83 -11.66
CA GLN A 274 -18.08 3.50 -12.83
C GLN A 274 -19.58 3.34 -12.49
N ALA A 275 -19.87 2.73 -11.34
CA ALA A 275 -21.25 2.49 -10.91
C ALA A 275 -21.99 3.76 -10.41
N LEU A 276 -21.28 4.88 -10.24
CA LEU A 276 -21.86 6.11 -9.72
C LEU A 276 -22.61 6.93 -10.77
N ASP A 277 -22.47 6.64 -12.06
CA ASP A 277 -23.05 7.45 -13.15
C ASP A 277 -22.69 8.95 -13.01
N LEU A 278 -21.39 9.22 -12.77
CA LEU A 278 -20.85 10.57 -12.58
C LEU A 278 -21.26 11.59 -13.65
N PRO A 279 -21.48 11.26 -14.93
CA PRO A 279 -21.99 12.25 -15.90
C PRO A 279 -23.28 12.95 -15.46
N GLN A 280 -24.18 12.28 -14.73
CA GLN A 280 -25.42 12.88 -14.22
C GLN A 280 -25.18 13.92 -13.11
N SER A 281 -24.01 13.87 -12.46
CA SER A 281 -23.65 14.83 -11.41
C SER A 281 -23.20 16.20 -11.95
N GLY A 282 -22.79 16.25 -13.22
CA GLY A 282 -22.18 17.45 -13.83
C GLY A 282 -20.75 17.76 -13.36
N LEU A 283 -20.11 16.86 -12.60
CA LEU A 283 -18.75 17.07 -12.10
C LEU A 283 -17.70 16.97 -13.23
N PRO A 284 -16.66 17.81 -13.22
CA PRO A 284 -15.56 17.68 -14.15
C PRO A 284 -14.69 16.46 -13.79
N LEU A 285 -14.37 15.65 -14.79
CA LEU A 285 -13.57 14.42 -14.64
C LEU A 285 -12.24 14.53 -15.40
N ASP A 286 -11.21 13.85 -14.90
CA ASP A 286 -9.95 13.66 -15.62
C ASP A 286 -10.10 12.61 -16.75
N ALA A 287 -9.02 12.40 -17.52
CA ALA A 287 -9.01 11.42 -18.62
C ALA A 287 -9.19 9.96 -18.17
N ARG A 288 -9.09 9.67 -16.87
CA ARG A 288 -9.30 8.35 -16.26
C ARG A 288 -10.70 8.21 -15.66
N GLY A 289 -11.53 9.25 -15.73
CA GLY A 289 -12.87 9.27 -15.16
C GLY A 289 -12.92 9.58 -13.66
N VAL A 290 -11.83 10.11 -13.08
CA VAL A 290 -11.77 10.54 -11.68
C VAL A 290 -12.19 12.02 -11.56
N PRO A 291 -13.06 12.41 -10.62
CA PRO A 291 -13.40 13.81 -10.40
C PRO A 291 -12.16 14.69 -10.16
N LEU A 292 -12.10 15.86 -10.79
CA LEU A 292 -11.03 16.84 -10.56
C LEU A 292 -11.22 17.49 -9.18
N PHE A 293 -10.30 17.22 -8.26
CA PHE A 293 -10.40 17.64 -6.87
C PHE A 293 -9.13 18.33 -6.36
N ASP A 294 -9.27 19.12 -5.30
CA ASP A 294 -8.15 19.71 -4.57
C ASP A 294 -7.71 18.75 -3.44
N PRO A 295 -6.46 18.25 -3.42
CA PRO A 295 -5.99 17.30 -2.41
C PRO A 295 -5.89 17.84 -0.97
N GLY A 296 -5.84 19.16 -0.79
CA GLY A 296 -5.81 19.80 0.53
C GLY A 296 -7.19 19.96 1.16
N THR A 297 -8.25 19.89 0.37
CA THR A 297 -9.64 20.08 0.82
C THR A 297 -10.54 18.86 0.57
N GLY A 298 -10.16 18.00 -0.37
CA GLY A 298 -10.99 16.93 -0.90
C GLY A 298 -12.14 17.42 -1.78
N GLN A 299 -12.26 18.73 -2.04
CA GLN A 299 -13.37 19.31 -2.79
C GLN A 299 -13.23 19.04 -4.28
N VAL A 300 -14.31 18.62 -4.93
CA VAL A 300 -14.37 18.45 -6.39
C VAL A 300 -14.74 19.78 -7.03
N ALA A 301 -13.79 20.39 -7.74
CA ALA A 301 -13.90 21.78 -8.23
C ALA A 301 -14.45 22.72 -7.14
N ASP A 302 -15.34 23.65 -7.48
CA ASP A 302 -16.01 24.54 -6.52
C ASP A 302 -17.42 24.02 -6.12
N SER A 303 -17.61 22.69 -6.12
CA SER A 303 -18.93 22.07 -5.87
C SER A 303 -19.17 21.69 -4.40
N HIS A 304 -20.39 21.25 -4.10
CA HIS A 304 -20.78 20.62 -2.82
C HIS A 304 -20.38 19.14 -2.71
N VAL A 305 -19.59 18.62 -3.66
CA VAL A 305 -19.11 17.24 -3.70
C VAL A 305 -17.65 17.17 -3.30
N PHE A 306 -17.33 16.16 -2.49
CA PHE A 306 -15.99 15.86 -2.00
C PHE A 306 -15.62 14.42 -2.33
N ILE A 307 -14.32 14.10 -2.41
CA ILE A 307 -13.81 12.76 -2.71
C ILE A 307 -12.63 12.41 -1.79
N ALA A 308 -12.53 11.14 -1.38
CA ALA A 308 -11.50 10.68 -0.45
C ALA A 308 -11.18 9.18 -0.57
N GLY A 309 -9.99 8.80 -0.10
CA GLY A 309 -9.47 7.44 -0.10
C GLY A 309 -9.14 6.97 -1.51
N ASP A 310 -9.09 5.65 -1.71
CA ASP A 310 -8.71 5.08 -3.01
C ASP A 310 -9.61 5.54 -4.18
N ALA A 311 -10.78 6.12 -3.92
CA ALA A 311 -11.62 6.73 -4.96
C ALA A 311 -10.92 7.90 -5.68
N THR A 312 -9.96 8.57 -5.03
CA THR A 312 -9.13 9.63 -5.62
C THR A 312 -8.09 9.10 -6.60
N HIS A 313 -7.73 7.81 -6.49
CA HIS A 313 -6.63 7.17 -7.21
C HIS A 313 -5.30 7.94 -7.13
N GLU A 314 -5.07 8.66 -6.03
CA GLU A 314 -3.84 9.42 -5.77
C GLU A 314 -2.89 8.66 -4.84
N ARG A 315 -3.37 8.25 -3.65
CA ARG A 315 -2.58 7.50 -2.64
C ARG A 315 -3.40 6.40 -1.97
N GLU A 316 -3.30 5.19 -2.50
CA GLU A 316 -4.13 4.03 -2.12
C GLU A 316 -3.56 3.31 -0.88
N ILE A 317 -3.44 4.03 0.24
CA ILE A 317 -2.92 3.51 1.51
C ILE A 317 -3.86 3.91 2.65
N LEU A 318 -4.05 3.00 3.61
CA LEU A 318 -5.05 3.12 4.69
C LEU A 318 -5.01 4.45 5.45
N HIS A 319 -3.83 4.89 5.89
CA HIS A 319 -3.70 6.07 6.75
C HIS A 319 -3.92 7.37 5.98
N GLU A 320 -3.55 7.41 4.70
CA GLU A 320 -3.90 8.50 3.77
C GLU A 320 -5.41 8.55 3.57
N ALA A 321 -6.06 7.41 3.32
CA ALA A 321 -7.51 7.34 3.18
C ALA A 321 -8.27 7.81 4.45
N ALA A 322 -7.73 7.53 5.64
CA ALA A 322 -8.31 8.02 6.89
C ALA A 322 -8.21 9.55 7.01
N ASP A 323 -7.04 10.11 6.69
CA ASP A 323 -6.81 11.55 6.72
C ASP A 323 -7.64 12.28 5.66
N GLU A 324 -7.65 11.80 4.42
CA GLU A 324 -8.47 12.32 3.32
C GLU A 324 -9.96 12.26 3.68
N GLY A 325 -10.42 11.13 4.25
CA GLY A 325 -11.80 11.00 4.72
C GLY A 325 -12.16 12.03 5.78
N ARG A 326 -11.27 12.25 6.76
CA ARG A 326 -11.45 13.29 7.78
C ARG A 326 -11.53 14.69 7.13
N ILE A 327 -10.66 15.00 6.18
CA ILE A 327 -10.62 16.29 5.48
C ILE A 327 -11.93 16.51 4.70
N ALA A 328 -12.31 15.55 3.85
CA ALA A 328 -13.49 15.61 3.01
C ALA A 328 -14.79 15.69 3.85
N GLY A 329 -14.93 14.88 4.90
CA GLY A 329 -16.10 14.91 5.77
C GLY A 329 -16.22 16.18 6.59
N ASP A 330 -15.09 16.72 7.07
CA ASP A 330 -15.06 17.99 7.79
C ASP A 330 -15.48 19.15 6.89
N ASN A 331 -14.98 19.19 5.65
CA ASN A 331 -15.33 20.21 4.66
C ASN A 331 -16.77 20.06 4.16
N ALA A 332 -17.27 18.84 3.96
CA ALA A 332 -18.67 18.59 3.63
C ALA A 332 -19.63 19.06 4.74
N GLY A 333 -19.25 18.87 6.01
CA GLY A 333 -20.04 19.31 7.16
C GLY A 333 -20.19 20.84 7.28
N ARG A 334 -19.14 21.58 6.91
CA ARG A 334 -19.07 23.06 7.03
C ARG A 334 -19.31 23.83 5.74
N PHE A 335 -19.40 23.16 4.59
CA PHE A 335 -19.59 23.79 3.29
C PHE A 335 -20.75 24.80 3.32
N PRO A 336 -20.55 26.07 2.86
CA PRO A 336 -19.49 26.50 1.94
C PRO A 336 -18.17 27.02 2.56
N ASP A 337 -17.94 26.95 3.88
CA ASP A 337 -16.66 27.35 4.51
C ASP A 337 -15.56 26.28 4.33
N VAL A 338 -15.08 26.07 3.10
CA VAL A 338 -14.06 25.06 2.79
C VAL A 338 -12.70 25.48 3.34
N ARG A 339 -12.04 24.56 4.08
CA ARG A 339 -10.72 24.80 4.65
C ARG A 339 -9.68 23.83 4.12
N VAL A 340 -8.55 24.38 3.70
CA VAL A 340 -7.35 23.60 3.36
C VAL A 340 -6.79 22.99 4.64
N ARG A 341 -6.48 21.70 4.59
CA ARG A 341 -5.78 20.97 5.65
C ARG A 341 -4.49 20.38 5.08
N PRO A 342 -3.32 20.69 5.67
CA PRO A 342 -2.06 20.12 5.22
C PRO A 342 -2.10 18.59 5.32
N ARG A 343 -1.78 17.90 4.22
CA ARG A 343 -1.56 16.45 4.24
C ARG A 343 -0.29 16.15 5.03
N ARG A 344 -0.27 14.96 5.63
CA ARG A 344 0.95 14.43 6.25
C ARG A 344 2.00 14.14 5.18
N ALA A 345 3.26 14.13 5.58
CA ALA A 345 4.35 13.68 4.73
C ALA A 345 4.05 12.26 4.21
N PRO A 346 4.23 12.01 2.90
CA PRO A 346 4.02 10.68 2.32
C PRO A 346 4.84 9.62 3.05
N LEU A 347 4.22 8.47 3.33
CA LEU A 347 4.89 7.28 3.86
C LEU A 347 4.28 6.03 3.22
N SER A 348 5.13 5.16 2.69
CA SER A 348 4.73 3.84 2.19
C SER A 348 5.69 2.79 2.69
N VAL A 349 5.17 1.62 3.05
CA VAL A 349 5.93 0.47 3.53
C VAL A 349 5.44 -0.78 2.82
N VAL A 350 6.37 -1.61 2.36
CA VAL A 350 6.14 -2.97 1.88
C VAL A 350 6.70 -3.92 2.91
N PHE A 351 5.84 -4.80 3.42
CA PHE A 351 6.19 -5.77 4.45
C PHE A 351 6.78 -7.05 3.84
N SER A 352 7.68 -6.86 2.88
CA SER A 352 8.60 -7.90 2.40
C SER A 352 9.82 -7.98 3.34
N ASP A 353 10.71 -8.92 3.10
CA ASP A 353 11.97 -9.04 3.81
C ASP A 353 13.13 -9.24 2.81
N PRO A 354 14.00 -8.23 2.60
CA PRO A 354 14.02 -6.96 3.33
C PRO A 354 12.77 -6.10 3.07
N GLN A 355 12.41 -5.28 4.06
CA GLN A 355 11.28 -4.36 3.94
C GLN A 355 11.64 -3.24 2.96
N ILE A 356 10.64 -2.69 2.28
CA ILE A 356 10.81 -1.51 1.42
C ILE A 356 10.08 -0.34 2.06
N MET A 357 10.64 0.86 2.04
CA MET A 357 9.91 2.08 2.38
C MET A 357 10.19 3.23 1.41
N LEU A 358 9.22 4.14 1.33
CA LEU A 358 9.35 5.47 0.76
C LEU A 358 8.86 6.48 1.80
N ALA A 359 9.63 7.53 2.04
CA ALA A 359 9.26 8.63 2.94
C ALA A 359 9.46 9.96 2.23
N GLY A 360 8.49 10.88 2.30
CA GLY A 360 8.56 12.15 1.57
C GLY A 360 8.47 11.99 0.06
N GLN A 361 9.19 12.83 -0.69
CA GLN A 361 9.22 12.76 -2.16
C GLN A 361 10.11 11.61 -2.65
N SER A 362 9.59 10.83 -3.60
CA SER A 362 10.35 9.79 -4.28
C SER A 362 11.39 10.38 -5.23
N HIS A 363 12.42 9.61 -5.59
CA HIS A 363 13.43 10.01 -6.56
C HIS A 363 12.81 10.48 -7.89
N ALA A 364 11.84 9.73 -8.42
CA ALA A 364 11.14 10.12 -9.64
C ALA A 364 10.26 11.37 -9.48
N GLN A 365 9.70 11.63 -8.29
CA GLN A 365 8.97 12.88 -8.03
C GLN A 365 9.93 14.07 -8.05
N LEU A 366 11.10 13.95 -7.41
CA LEU A 366 12.13 14.98 -7.39
C LEU A 366 12.64 15.31 -8.79
N LEU A 367 12.96 14.29 -9.60
CA LEU A 367 13.35 14.49 -11.01
C LEU A 367 12.27 15.22 -11.83
N ARG A 368 10.99 14.86 -11.65
CA ARG A 368 9.88 15.53 -12.36
C ARG A 368 9.68 16.97 -11.90
N SER A 369 9.92 17.26 -10.63
CA SER A 369 9.76 18.61 -10.07
C SER A 369 10.85 19.58 -10.52
N GLY A 370 12.01 19.08 -10.97
CA GLY A 370 13.16 19.90 -11.35
C GLY A 370 13.91 20.52 -10.16
N VAL A 371 13.58 20.13 -8.92
CA VAL A 371 14.31 20.56 -7.72
C VAL A 371 15.76 20.05 -7.80
N ASP A 372 16.73 20.92 -7.49
CA ASP A 372 18.13 20.51 -7.34
C ASP A 372 18.34 19.85 -5.96
N PHE A 373 18.65 18.56 -5.98
CA PHE A 373 18.86 17.76 -4.77
C PHE A 373 20.17 16.99 -4.81
N ALA A 374 20.73 16.73 -3.62
CA ALA A 374 21.84 15.82 -3.42
C ALA A 374 21.34 14.48 -2.87
N VAL A 375 22.16 13.43 -3.06
CA VAL A 375 21.87 12.07 -2.60
C VAL A 375 22.91 11.65 -1.55
N GLY A 376 22.44 11.03 -0.47
CA GLY A 376 23.29 10.32 0.49
C GLY A 376 22.87 8.87 0.55
N GLU A 377 23.85 7.99 0.64
CA GLU A 377 23.66 6.56 0.38
C GLU A 377 24.31 5.73 1.50
N VAL A 378 23.72 4.58 1.78
CA VAL A 378 24.31 3.56 2.66
C VAL A 378 23.88 2.16 2.21
N SER A 379 24.81 1.20 2.25
CA SER A 379 24.52 -0.23 2.14
C SER A 379 24.38 -0.84 3.53
N PHE A 380 23.40 -1.73 3.71
CA PHE A 380 23.24 -2.49 4.94
C PHE A 380 24.06 -3.80 4.97
N GLU A 381 24.76 -4.16 3.88
CA GLU A 381 25.55 -5.40 3.77
C GLU A 381 26.65 -5.50 4.84
N ASP A 382 27.25 -4.36 5.20
CA ASP A 382 28.31 -4.28 6.21
C ASP A 382 27.93 -3.47 7.46
N GLN A 383 26.66 -3.09 7.60
CA GLN A 383 26.19 -2.36 8.78
C GLN A 383 26.18 -3.27 10.01
N GLY A 384 26.81 -2.83 11.11
CA GLY A 384 27.12 -3.68 12.27
C GLY A 384 25.91 -4.41 12.86
N ARG A 385 24.83 -3.69 13.18
CA ARG A 385 23.61 -4.30 13.73
C ARG A 385 22.94 -5.25 12.74
N SER A 386 22.88 -4.88 11.47
CA SER A 386 22.31 -5.70 10.41
C SER A 386 23.07 -7.03 10.27
N ARG A 387 24.41 -7.01 10.38
CA ARG A 387 25.25 -8.23 10.36
C ARG A 387 24.99 -9.12 11.56
N VAL A 388 24.90 -8.55 12.77
CA VAL A 388 24.57 -9.31 14.00
C VAL A 388 23.23 -10.04 13.88
N MET A 389 22.27 -9.44 13.18
CA MET A 389 20.93 -10.00 12.96
C MET A 389 20.82 -10.93 11.74
N LEU A 390 21.90 -11.08 10.94
CA LEU A 390 21.88 -11.72 9.62
C LEU A 390 20.81 -11.13 8.68
N LYS A 391 20.53 -9.83 8.83
CA LYS A 391 19.62 -9.05 7.97
C LYS A 391 20.36 -7.97 7.16
N ASN A 392 21.64 -8.20 6.91
CA ASN A 392 22.56 -7.30 6.22
C ASN A 392 22.39 -7.34 4.69
N ARG A 393 21.26 -6.83 4.20
CA ARG A 393 20.96 -6.71 2.77
C ARG A 393 20.23 -5.40 2.48
N GLY A 394 20.38 -4.90 1.25
CA GLY A 394 19.71 -3.71 0.78
C GLY A 394 20.45 -2.40 1.09
N ALA A 395 19.81 -1.28 0.78
CA ALA A 395 20.38 0.05 0.85
C ALA A 395 19.30 1.13 1.14
N LEU A 396 19.76 2.28 1.62
CA LEU A 396 18.95 3.48 1.87
C LEU A 396 19.55 4.66 1.10
N HIS A 397 18.71 5.35 0.32
CA HIS A 397 19.04 6.62 -0.32
C HIS A 397 18.20 7.75 0.31
N LEU A 398 18.87 8.85 0.65
CA LEU A 398 18.28 10.08 1.18
C LEU A 398 18.41 11.18 0.14
N TYR A 399 17.39 12.03 0.05
CA TYR A 399 17.35 13.15 -0.89
C TYR A 399 17.16 14.46 -0.12
N ALA A 400 18.07 15.42 -0.31
CA ALA A 400 17.95 16.75 0.29
C ALA A 400 18.17 17.87 -0.72
N GLU A 401 17.46 18.97 -0.55
CA GLU A 401 17.56 20.16 -1.40
C GLU A 401 18.95 20.78 -1.28
N ARG A 402 19.58 21.11 -2.41
CA ARG A 402 20.97 21.62 -2.41
C ARG A 402 21.10 23.01 -1.78
N SER A 403 20.11 23.87 -1.98
CA SER A 403 20.14 25.26 -1.52
C SER A 403 19.95 25.40 0.00
N SER A 404 19.09 24.58 0.59
CA SER A 404 18.69 24.70 1.99
C SER A 404 19.21 23.57 2.89
N GLY A 405 19.64 22.45 2.30
CA GLY A 405 19.99 21.24 3.04
C GLY A 405 18.80 20.54 3.70
N ARG A 406 17.55 20.91 3.36
CA ARG A 406 16.33 20.28 3.89
C ARG A 406 16.14 18.88 3.31
N LEU A 407 15.79 17.92 4.16
CA LEU A 407 15.41 16.59 3.71
C LEU A 407 14.09 16.67 2.93
N LEU A 408 14.10 16.14 1.70
CA LEU A 408 12.95 16.12 0.80
C LEU A 408 12.27 14.75 0.77
N GLY A 409 13.06 13.69 0.89
CA GLY A 409 12.55 12.33 0.92
C GLY A 409 13.64 11.27 1.03
N ALA A 410 13.21 10.02 1.00
CA ALA A 410 14.06 8.85 1.10
C ALA A 410 13.39 7.63 0.47
N GLU A 411 14.21 6.72 -0.01
CA GLU A 411 13.82 5.41 -0.52
C GLU A 411 14.75 4.35 0.07
N MET A 412 14.21 3.20 0.47
CA MET A 412 14.99 2.14 1.11
C MET A 412 14.43 0.76 0.81
N LEU A 413 15.34 -0.20 0.65
CA LEU A 413 15.13 -1.63 0.83
C LEU A 413 16.09 -2.07 1.93
N GLY A 414 15.62 -2.65 3.04
CA GLY A 414 16.53 -3.07 4.10
C GLY A 414 15.83 -3.55 5.37
N PRO A 415 16.60 -3.79 6.43
CA PRO A 415 16.05 -4.28 7.69
C PRO A 415 15.27 -3.17 8.41
N ALA A 416 14.12 -3.53 9.00
CA ALA A 416 13.31 -2.63 9.82
C ALA A 416 12.95 -1.30 9.13
N ALA A 417 12.73 -1.32 7.81
CA ALA A 417 12.46 -0.14 7.01
C ALA A 417 11.22 0.63 7.50
N GLU A 418 10.23 -0.03 8.11
CA GLU A 418 9.06 0.65 8.69
C GLU A 418 9.44 1.67 9.78
N HIS A 419 10.42 1.35 10.62
CA HIS A 419 10.88 2.21 11.71
C HIS A 419 11.65 3.42 11.18
N LEU A 420 12.61 3.18 10.27
CA LEU A 420 13.35 4.26 9.60
C LEU A 420 12.43 5.14 8.74
N GLY A 421 11.48 4.54 8.04
CA GLY A 421 10.47 5.25 7.25
C GLY A 421 9.66 6.21 8.11
N HIS A 422 9.25 5.81 9.32
CA HIS A 422 8.58 6.70 10.26
C HIS A 422 9.45 7.89 10.68
N LEU A 423 10.71 7.65 11.06
CA LEU A 423 11.64 8.72 11.46
C LEU A 423 11.87 9.72 10.31
N LEU A 424 12.03 9.21 9.09
CA LEU A 424 12.27 10.01 7.90
C LEU A 424 11.03 10.80 7.48
N ALA A 425 9.84 10.18 7.49
CA ALA A 425 8.59 10.87 7.18
C ALA A 425 8.32 12.02 8.16
N TRP A 426 8.59 11.82 9.46
CA TRP A 426 8.48 12.91 10.44
C TRP A 426 9.50 14.02 10.21
N SER A 427 10.73 13.68 9.83
CA SER A 427 11.77 14.67 9.55
C SER A 427 11.40 15.51 8.31
N VAL A 428 10.87 14.88 7.26
CA VAL A 428 10.29 15.57 6.09
C VAL A 428 9.11 16.46 6.51
N GLN A 429 8.20 15.96 7.34
CA GLN A 429 7.04 16.73 7.82
C GLN A 429 7.43 17.99 8.59
N ARG A 430 8.47 17.91 9.42
CA ARG A 430 9.01 19.06 10.18
C ARG A 430 9.87 19.98 9.32
N GLY A 431 10.37 19.49 8.19
CA GLY A 431 11.27 20.21 7.31
C GLY A 431 12.70 20.27 7.84
N ASP A 432 13.12 19.24 8.57
CA ASP A 432 14.45 19.16 9.20
C ASP A 432 15.56 19.24 8.13
N SER A 433 16.67 19.92 8.47
CA SER A 433 17.89 19.89 7.66
C SER A 433 18.70 18.64 7.94
N VAL A 434 19.53 18.23 6.98
CA VAL A 434 20.48 17.12 7.15
C VAL A 434 21.39 17.35 8.37
N GLN A 435 21.78 18.61 8.62
CA GLN A 435 22.57 18.96 9.81
C GLN A 435 21.77 18.74 11.10
N ALA A 436 20.52 19.21 11.19
CA ALA A 436 19.70 19.04 12.38
C ALA A 436 19.44 17.55 12.70
N MET A 437 19.33 16.72 11.66
CA MET A 437 19.22 15.27 11.81
C MET A 437 20.54 14.64 12.31
N LEU A 438 21.70 15.12 11.85
CA LEU A 438 23.01 14.67 12.35
C LEU A 438 23.31 15.12 13.79
N ASP A 439 22.77 16.27 14.19
CA ASP A 439 22.89 16.79 15.56
C ASP A 439 21.99 16.04 16.56
N SER A 440 21.10 15.18 16.06
CA SER A 440 20.24 14.31 16.87
C SER A 440 20.97 13.03 17.32
N PRO A 441 20.60 12.45 18.47
CA PRO A 441 21.29 11.27 18.99
C PRO A 441 21.02 10.01 18.17
N PHE A 442 22.06 9.20 18.00
CA PHE A 442 21.98 7.83 17.47
C PHE A 442 22.47 6.87 18.55
N TYR A 443 21.65 5.87 18.89
CA TYR A 443 22.03 4.82 19.84
C TYR A 443 22.97 3.81 19.18
N HIS A 444 23.71 3.02 19.96
CA HIS A 444 24.60 1.97 19.44
C HIS A 444 24.42 0.65 20.22
N PRO A 445 24.40 -0.53 19.57
CA PRO A 445 24.34 -0.75 18.12
C PRO A 445 22.90 -0.84 17.59
N VAL A 446 22.52 -0.04 16.58
CA VAL A 446 21.17 -0.07 15.97
C VAL A 446 21.22 0.11 14.44
N ILE A 447 20.11 -0.16 13.74
CA ILE A 447 20.05 -0.05 12.27
C ILE A 447 20.10 1.43 11.84
N GLU A 448 19.61 2.33 12.69
CA GLU A 448 19.60 3.78 12.51
C GLU A 448 20.99 4.38 12.35
N GLU A 449 22.06 3.69 12.77
CA GLU A 449 23.42 4.12 12.48
C GLU A 449 23.74 4.08 10.97
N GLY A 450 23.03 3.23 10.20
CA GLY A 450 23.04 3.28 8.74
C GLY A 450 22.47 4.60 8.21
N LEU A 451 21.36 5.09 8.79
CA LEU A 451 20.82 6.42 8.48
C LEU A 451 21.84 7.52 8.78
N ARG A 452 22.54 7.46 9.92
CA ARG A 452 23.64 8.40 10.24
C ARG A 452 24.72 8.41 9.16
N THR A 453 25.12 7.25 8.66
CA THR A 453 26.10 7.12 7.57
C THR A 453 25.60 7.78 6.28
N ALA A 454 24.36 7.50 5.87
CA ALA A 454 23.76 8.14 4.70
C ALA A 454 23.67 9.67 4.85
N LEU A 455 23.28 10.17 6.04
CA LEU A 455 23.22 11.60 6.34
C LEU A 455 24.61 12.26 6.27
N ARG A 456 25.66 11.63 6.79
CA ARG A 456 27.04 12.12 6.67
C ARG A 456 27.49 12.17 5.21
N GLY A 457 27.14 11.16 4.41
CA GLY A 457 27.37 11.17 2.96
C GLY A 457 26.64 12.34 2.28
N LEU A 458 25.37 12.54 2.62
CA LEU A 458 24.55 13.63 2.08
C LEU A 458 25.08 15.02 2.46
N GLN A 459 25.51 15.21 3.70
CA GLN A 459 26.13 16.46 4.18
C GLN A 459 27.36 16.82 3.33
N ARG A 460 28.23 15.84 3.03
CA ARG A 460 29.39 16.03 2.13
C ARG A 460 28.96 16.40 0.71
N ALA A 461 27.96 15.71 0.17
CA ALA A 461 27.42 15.98 -1.17
C ALA A 461 26.80 17.39 -1.28
N LEU A 462 26.25 17.91 -0.17
CA LEU A 462 25.72 19.26 -0.05
C LEU A 462 26.80 20.33 0.20
N ARG A 463 28.06 19.93 0.46
CA ARG A 463 29.17 20.82 0.83
C ARG A 463 28.87 21.67 2.06
N MET A 464 28.06 21.14 2.99
CA MET A 464 27.74 21.79 4.25
C MET A 464 28.78 21.42 5.31
N GLY A 465 29.65 22.36 5.68
CA GLY A 465 30.65 22.19 6.76
C GLY A 465 31.95 21.48 6.35
N PRO A 466 32.97 21.49 7.23
CA PRO A 466 34.26 20.85 6.93
C PRO A 466 34.11 19.32 6.85
N PRO A 467 34.83 18.64 5.93
CA PRO A 467 34.74 17.19 5.77
C PRO A 467 35.14 16.48 7.08
N PRO A 468 34.42 15.43 7.51
CA PRO A 468 34.82 14.66 8.67
C PRO A 468 36.16 13.98 8.40
N VAL A 469 37.04 13.98 9.40
CA VAL A 469 38.39 13.39 9.32
C VAL A 469 38.26 11.92 8.93
N GLU A 470 38.94 11.53 7.84
CA GLU A 470 38.87 10.23 7.14
C GLU A 470 39.36 9.00 7.96
N ARG A 471 39.45 9.11 9.28
CA ARG A 471 39.77 8.02 10.22
C ARG A 471 38.93 8.09 11.48
N CYS A 472 37.63 8.26 11.32
CA CYS A 472 36.70 8.12 12.44
C CYS A 472 36.41 6.63 12.67
N LEU A 473 36.73 6.14 13.87
CA LEU A 473 36.36 4.80 14.34
C LEU A 473 34.84 4.57 14.18
N ASP A 474 34.02 5.62 14.27
CA ASP A 474 32.55 5.58 14.19
C ASP A 474 31.97 5.66 12.76
N CYS A 475 32.80 5.47 11.74
CA CYS A 475 32.41 5.56 10.33
C CYS A 475 32.69 4.27 9.53
N GLY A 476 33.25 3.24 10.18
CA GLY A 476 33.56 1.95 9.57
C GLY A 476 32.49 0.87 9.84
N PRO A 477 32.48 -0.21 9.05
CA PRO A 477 31.62 -1.35 9.31
C PRO A 477 32.04 -2.02 10.63
N GLY A 478 31.27 -1.77 11.69
CA GLY A 478 31.55 -2.27 13.04
C GLY A 478 31.42 -1.23 14.16
N ALA A 479 31.13 0.04 13.83
CA ALA A 479 30.79 1.06 14.81
C ALA A 479 29.35 1.55 14.72
#